data_AF-A0A1V6US02-F1
#
_entry.id   AF-A0A1V6US02-F1
#
_cell.length_a   1.000
_cell.length_b   1.000
_cell.length_c   1.000
_cell.angle_alpha   90.00
_cell.angle_beta   90.00
_cell.angle_gamma   90.00
#
_symmetry.space_group_name_H-M   'P 1'
#
loop_
_entity.id
_entity.type
_entity.pdbx_description
1 polymer ?
#
loop_
_entity_poly.entity_id
_entity_poly.type
_entity_poly.pdbx_seq_one_letter_code
_entity_poly.pdbx_strand_id
1 'polypeptide(L)'
;MSVLPTAKEAAKRVGLGEDRIILLGDQHDPELKVEHFTSIRNTNGVPKRRAAITEPSKTYIFTVYSSGTMGAPKGVLLPHRNIISNVLQLSAGEGGNLAWDGLDKNSDWVLAFVPFYHIYGLLRLLYVILYTEYHLIKMQKFELEKWSAYVQNHRITFSYVVPPVVLHLTKYLIVDKTI
;
A
#
# COMPACT_ATOMS: atom_id res chain seq x y z
N MET A 1 -0.83 23.40 -6.55
CA MET A 1 -1.92 23.48 -7.55
C MET A 1 -2.85 22.31 -7.26
N SER A 2 -4.15 22.54 -7.08
CA SER A 2 -5.08 21.45 -6.73
C SER A 2 -5.32 20.56 -7.94
N VAL A 3 -5.09 19.26 -7.79
CA VAL A 3 -5.40 18.24 -8.82
C VAL A 3 -6.85 17.74 -8.72
N LEU A 4 -7.65 18.32 -7.83
CA LEU A 4 -9.05 17.93 -7.58
C LEU A 4 -9.92 17.97 -8.85
N PRO A 5 -9.85 19.00 -9.72
CA PRO A 5 -10.67 19.02 -10.95
C PRO A 5 -10.36 17.83 -11.86
N THR A 6 -9.08 17.51 -12.03
CA THR A 6 -8.62 16.36 -12.82
C THR A 6 -9.09 15.03 -12.20
N ALA A 7 -9.03 14.91 -10.87
CA ALA A 7 -9.51 13.72 -10.17
C ALA A 7 -11.04 13.54 -10.30
N LYS A 8 -11.83 14.62 -10.20
CA LYS A 8 -13.29 14.58 -10.41
C LYS A 8 -13.64 14.17 -11.83
N GLU A 9 -12.92 14.69 -12.83
CA GLU A 9 -13.12 14.31 -14.22
C GLU A 9 -12.78 12.83 -14.46
N ALA A 10 -11.65 12.36 -13.93
CA ALA A 10 -11.24 10.96 -14.01
C ALA A 10 -12.28 10.04 -13.36
N ALA A 11 -12.73 10.36 -12.14
CA ALA A 11 -13.74 9.60 -11.41
C ALA A 11 -15.05 9.48 -12.21
N LYS A 12 -15.51 10.59 -12.81
CA LYS A 12 -16.70 10.60 -13.67
C LYS A 12 -16.57 9.69 -14.88
N ARG A 13 -15.39 9.64 -15.52
CA ARG A 13 -15.14 8.77 -16.68
C ARG A 13 -15.22 7.28 -16.34
N VAL A 14 -14.84 6.90 -15.13
CA VAL A 14 -14.86 5.50 -14.66
C VAL A 14 -16.10 5.16 -13.82
N GLY A 15 -17.08 6.07 -13.73
CA GLY A 15 -18.32 5.85 -12.98
C GLY A 15 -18.15 5.83 -11.45
N LEU A 16 -17.07 6.40 -10.92
CA LEU A 16 -16.88 6.57 -9.48
C LEU A 16 -17.52 7.87 -9.00
N GLY A 17 -18.22 7.79 -7.87
CA GLY A 17 -18.77 8.97 -7.19
C GLY A 17 -17.69 9.82 -6.53
N GLU A 18 -17.98 11.11 -6.30
CA GLU A 18 -17.07 12.03 -5.61
C GLU A 18 -16.81 11.62 -4.14
N ASP A 19 -17.68 10.80 -3.55
CA ASP A 19 -17.53 10.17 -2.23
C ASP A 19 -16.37 9.16 -2.15
N ARG A 20 -15.85 8.73 -3.31
CA ARG A 20 -14.69 7.83 -3.42
C ARG A 20 -13.37 8.57 -3.60
N ILE A 21 -13.39 9.91 -3.56
CA ILE A 21 -12.21 10.75 -3.62
C ILE A 21 -11.90 11.23 -2.20
N ILE A 22 -10.63 11.13 -1.80
CA ILE A 22 -10.13 11.70 -0.53
C ILE A 22 -9.05 12.70 -0.86
N LEU A 23 -9.22 13.94 -0.42
CA LEU A 23 -8.26 15.01 -0.66
C LEU A 23 -7.10 14.95 0.34
N LEU A 24 -5.88 15.10 -0.17
CA LEU A 24 -4.64 15.17 0.62
C LEU A 24 -4.00 16.56 0.48
N GLY A 25 -3.55 17.14 1.60
CA GLY A 25 -2.83 18.41 1.64
C GLY A 25 -3.41 19.38 2.68
N ASP A 26 -3.19 20.67 2.45
CA ASP A 26 -3.75 21.74 3.30
C ASP A 26 -5.04 22.34 2.71
N GLN A 27 -5.31 22.10 1.43
CA GLN A 27 -6.49 22.63 0.73
C GLN A 27 -7.72 21.78 1.03
N HIS A 28 -8.92 22.35 0.92
CA HIS A 28 -10.19 21.65 1.09
C HIS A 28 -11.04 21.86 -0.17
N ASP A 29 -11.98 20.94 -0.44
CA ASP A 29 -12.97 21.16 -1.49
C ASP A 29 -13.85 22.35 -1.12
N PRO A 30 -13.88 23.44 -1.92
CA PRO A 30 -14.74 24.59 -1.65
C PRO A 30 -16.23 24.23 -1.60
N GLU A 31 -16.63 23.18 -2.32
CA GLU A 31 -18.01 22.69 -2.37
C GLU A 31 -18.32 21.66 -1.27
N LEU A 32 -17.32 21.25 -0.48
CA LEU A 32 -17.41 20.23 0.58
C LEU A 32 -18.02 18.88 0.13
N LYS A 33 -17.96 18.56 -1.17
CA LYS A 33 -18.46 17.29 -1.71
C LYS A 33 -17.45 16.16 -1.59
N VAL A 34 -16.17 16.50 -1.64
CA VAL A 34 -15.06 15.56 -1.48
C VAL A 34 -14.51 15.64 -0.05
N GLU A 35 -14.44 14.49 0.61
CA GLU A 35 -13.89 14.41 1.97
C GLU A 35 -12.39 14.73 1.98
N HIS A 36 -11.96 15.47 3.00
CA HIS A 36 -10.54 15.71 3.24
C HIS A 36 -9.98 14.64 4.19
N PHE A 37 -8.73 14.20 4.00
CA PHE A 37 -8.09 13.17 4.83
C PHE A 37 -8.15 13.42 6.35
N THR A 38 -8.38 14.67 6.78
CA THR A 38 -8.63 14.99 8.19
C THR A 38 -9.94 14.44 8.76
N SER A 39 -10.97 14.18 7.96
CA SER A 39 -12.25 13.59 8.42
C SER A 39 -12.07 12.15 8.90
N ILE A 40 -11.21 11.39 8.23
CA ILE A 40 -10.90 9.99 8.54
C ILE A 40 -9.71 9.82 9.48
N ARG A 41 -9.00 10.91 9.80
CA ARG A 41 -7.90 10.89 10.77
C ARG A 41 -8.45 11.23 12.15
N ASN A 42 -8.27 10.35 13.13
CA ASN A 42 -8.42 10.75 14.52
C ASN A 42 -7.29 11.75 14.87
N THR A 43 -7.63 13.04 14.88
CA THR A 43 -6.68 14.12 15.19
C THR A 43 -6.56 14.41 16.68
N ASN A 44 -7.35 13.76 17.54
CA ASN A 44 -7.26 13.96 18.97
C ASN A 44 -5.86 13.54 19.45
N GLY A 45 -5.07 14.52 19.91
CA GLY A 45 -3.69 14.32 20.36
C GLY A 45 -2.59 14.49 19.30
N VAL A 46 -2.92 14.80 18.05
CA VAL A 46 -1.90 15.05 17.00
C VAL A 46 -1.65 16.55 16.85
N PRO A 47 -0.40 17.05 16.92
CA PRO A 47 -0.09 18.47 16.75
C PRO A 47 -0.66 19.01 15.44
N LYS A 48 -1.38 20.15 15.52
CA LYS A 48 -2.04 20.81 14.37
C LYS A 48 -1.07 21.24 13.26
N ARG A 49 0.23 21.37 13.58
CA ARG A 49 1.27 21.77 12.62
C ARG A 49 2.45 20.82 12.75
N ARG A 50 2.72 20.03 11.71
CA ARG A 50 4.01 19.34 11.57
C ARG A 50 5.02 20.38 11.09
N ALA A 51 6.18 20.47 11.74
CA ALA A 51 7.27 21.28 11.20
C ALA A 51 7.58 20.78 9.78
N ALA A 52 7.81 21.71 8.86
CA ALA A 52 8.25 21.35 7.53
C ALA A 52 9.56 20.56 7.64
N ILE A 53 9.67 19.48 6.89
CA ILE A 53 10.90 18.69 6.84
C ILE A 53 11.94 19.51 6.06
N THR A 54 12.88 20.12 6.77
CA THR A 54 13.94 20.97 6.19
C THR A 54 15.14 20.16 5.73
N GLU A 55 15.46 19.06 6.42
CA GLU A 55 16.53 18.13 6.07
C GLU A 55 16.00 16.69 5.98
N PRO A 56 15.43 16.26 4.84
CA PRO A 56 14.87 14.91 4.69
C PRO A 56 15.90 13.81 4.98
N SER A 57 17.17 14.06 4.67
CA SER A 57 18.25 13.09 4.89
C SER A 57 18.51 12.80 6.37
N LYS A 58 18.20 13.72 7.28
CA LYS A 58 18.43 13.59 8.74
C LYS A 58 17.14 13.48 9.55
N THR A 59 16.00 13.75 8.94
CA THR A 59 14.70 13.70 9.63
C THR A 59 14.15 12.29 9.66
N TYR A 60 14.02 11.72 10.86
CA TYR A 60 13.38 10.43 11.10
C TYR A 60 11.86 10.52 10.89
N ILE A 61 11.32 9.63 10.07
CA ILE A 61 9.89 9.61 9.71
C ILE A 61 9.18 8.34 10.17
N PHE A 62 9.93 7.27 10.46
CA PHE A 62 9.38 6.02 10.99
C PHE A 62 10.23 5.46 12.11
N THR A 63 9.54 4.82 13.06
CA THR A 63 10.14 3.95 14.06
C THR A 63 9.54 2.56 13.88
N VAL A 64 10.34 1.60 13.42
CA VAL A 64 9.90 0.21 13.24
C VAL A 64 10.61 -0.68 14.25
N TYR A 65 9.87 -1.52 14.95
CA TYR A 65 10.46 -2.43 15.93
C TYR A 65 11.01 -3.69 15.27
N SER A 66 12.22 -4.07 15.64
CA SER A 66 12.77 -5.39 15.34
C SER A 66 12.91 -6.21 16.62
N SER A 67 12.75 -7.53 16.50
CA SER A 67 12.85 -8.45 17.64
C SER A 67 14.23 -8.44 18.30
N GLY A 68 15.27 -8.03 17.57
CA GLY A 68 16.66 -8.15 18.02
C GLY A 68 17.08 -9.59 18.27
N THR A 69 18.37 -9.81 18.51
CA THR A 69 18.90 -11.14 18.89
C THR A 69 18.90 -11.36 20.41
N MET A 70 18.77 -10.29 21.20
CA MET A 70 18.70 -10.35 22.67
C MET A 70 17.82 -9.22 23.22
N GLY A 71 16.96 -9.55 24.17
CA GLY A 71 16.20 -8.61 25.00
C GLY A 71 14.91 -8.09 24.36
N ALA A 72 14.44 -6.94 24.86
CA ALA A 72 13.22 -6.30 24.38
C ALA A 72 13.36 -5.78 22.93
N PRO A 73 12.25 -5.71 22.16
CA PRO A 73 12.26 -5.19 20.80
C PRO A 73 12.88 -3.79 20.72
N LYS A 74 13.76 -3.59 19.74
CA LYS A 74 14.47 -2.33 19.54
C LYS A 74 13.79 -1.50 18.45
N GLY A 75 13.51 -0.24 18.75
CA GLY A 75 12.99 0.71 17.77
C GLY A 75 14.08 1.18 16.82
N VAL A 76 13.92 0.89 15.53
CA VAL A 76 14.82 1.33 14.46
C VAL A 76 14.28 2.63 13.88
N LEU A 77 15.06 3.70 14.00
CA LEU A 77 14.72 5.01 13.46
C LEU A 77 15.12 5.10 11.98
N LEU A 78 14.15 5.40 11.13
CA LEU A 78 14.33 5.45 9.68
C LEU A 78 14.18 6.89 9.17
N PRO A 79 15.24 7.51 8.63
CA PRO A 79 15.14 8.83 8.00
C PRO A 79 14.47 8.76 6.63
N HIS A 80 13.99 9.90 6.14
CA HIS A 80 13.29 9.97 4.84
C HIS A 80 14.13 9.41 3.69
N ARG A 81 15.44 9.73 3.67
CA ARG A 81 16.38 9.18 2.66
C ARG A 81 16.38 7.65 2.62
N ASN A 82 16.27 6.98 3.77
CA ASN A 82 16.30 5.53 3.82
C ASN A 82 15.09 4.93 3.11
N ILE A 83 13.91 5.53 3.28
CA ILE A 83 12.69 5.07 2.62
C ILE A 83 12.80 5.25 1.11
N ILE A 84 13.20 6.44 0.64
CA ILE A 84 13.38 6.69 -0.80
C ILE A 84 14.40 5.73 -1.40
N SER A 85 15.59 5.62 -0.80
CA SER A 85 16.65 4.74 -1.33
C SER A 85 16.19 3.29 -1.40
N ASN A 86 15.46 2.79 -0.41
CA ASN A 86 14.91 1.43 -0.46
C ASN A 86 13.85 1.29 -1.56
N VAL A 87 12.94 2.25 -1.72
CA VAL A 87 11.93 2.19 -2.80
C VAL A 87 12.58 2.13 -4.17
N LEU A 88 13.57 2.98 -4.42
CA LEU A 88 14.31 3.00 -5.69
C LEU A 88 15.10 1.70 -5.92
N GLN A 89 15.77 1.17 -4.88
CA GLN A 89 16.49 -0.10 -4.97
C GLN A 89 15.56 -1.28 -5.23
N LEU A 90 14.41 -1.33 -4.56
CA LEU A 90 13.44 -2.41 -4.72
C LEU A 90 12.80 -2.36 -6.11
N SER A 91 12.44 -1.17 -6.59
CA SER A 91 11.92 -0.99 -7.95
C SER A 91 12.95 -1.36 -9.01
N ALA A 92 14.20 -0.93 -8.86
CA ALA A 92 15.29 -1.29 -9.78
C ALA A 92 15.61 -2.79 -9.76
N GLY A 93 15.64 -3.41 -8.57
CA GLY A 93 15.91 -4.84 -8.42
C GLY A 93 14.77 -5.73 -8.89
N GLU A 94 13.52 -5.25 -8.78
CA GLU A 94 12.37 -5.90 -9.41
C GLU A 94 12.46 -5.83 -10.94
N GLY A 95 12.87 -4.68 -11.48
CA GLY A 95 13.16 -4.52 -12.92
C GLY A 95 11.97 -4.80 -13.83
N GLY A 96 10.74 -4.67 -13.32
CA GLY A 96 9.52 -5.03 -14.04
C GLY A 96 9.29 -6.55 -14.18
N ASN A 97 10.10 -7.40 -13.53
CA ASN A 97 9.96 -8.86 -13.63
C ASN A 97 8.72 -9.42 -12.88
N LEU A 98 8.09 -8.61 -12.03
CA LEU A 98 6.79 -8.95 -11.43
C LEU A 98 5.62 -8.40 -12.24
N ALA A 99 5.90 -7.51 -13.21
CA ALA A 99 4.88 -7.02 -14.11
C ALA A 99 4.48 -8.16 -15.05
N TRP A 100 3.18 -8.38 -15.17
CA TRP A 100 2.65 -9.39 -16.05
C TRP A 100 2.32 -8.77 -17.40
N ASP A 101 2.87 -9.34 -18.46
CA ASP A 101 2.75 -8.84 -19.84
C ASP A 101 1.39 -9.15 -20.50
N GLY A 102 0.49 -9.80 -19.79
CA GLY A 102 -0.87 -10.16 -20.22
C GLY A 102 -2.00 -9.19 -19.85
N LEU A 103 -3.12 -9.38 -20.57
CA LEU A 103 -4.47 -8.80 -20.49
C LEU A 103 -4.64 -7.27 -20.48
N ASP A 104 -3.79 -6.46 -19.84
CA ASP A 104 -3.81 -4.98 -19.98
C ASP A 104 -2.49 -4.37 -19.51
N LYS A 105 -1.80 -3.61 -20.37
CA LYS A 105 -0.50 -2.96 -20.07
C LYS A 105 -0.59 -1.81 -19.04
N ASN A 106 -1.76 -1.58 -18.44
CA ASN A 106 -2.06 -0.30 -17.82
C ASN A 106 -1.94 -0.26 -16.29
N SER A 107 -1.75 -1.39 -15.59
CA SER A 107 -1.39 -1.42 -14.15
C SER A 107 -1.52 -2.83 -13.57
N ASP A 108 -0.52 -3.31 -12.82
CA ASP A 108 -0.61 -4.59 -12.10
C ASP A 108 -1.51 -4.50 -10.85
N TRP A 109 -2.22 -5.59 -10.57
CA TRP A 109 -3.03 -5.73 -9.35
C TRP A 109 -2.34 -6.65 -8.34
N VAL A 110 -2.14 -6.15 -7.14
CA VAL A 110 -1.44 -6.81 -6.04
C VAL A 110 -2.40 -7.13 -4.92
N LEU A 111 -2.43 -8.39 -4.50
CA LEU A 111 -3.17 -8.82 -3.31
C LEU A 111 -2.22 -9.05 -2.15
N ALA A 112 -2.47 -8.43 -1.01
CA ALA A 112 -1.64 -8.65 0.17
C ALA A 112 -2.41 -8.57 1.49
N PHE A 113 -1.87 -9.25 2.49
CA PHE A 113 -2.41 -9.30 3.86
C PHE A 113 -1.33 -9.09 4.91
N VAL A 114 -0.10 -8.75 4.49
CA VAL A 114 1.01 -8.48 5.42
C VAL A 114 0.76 -7.13 6.12
N PRO A 115 0.97 -7.02 7.44
CA PRO A 115 0.68 -5.80 8.17
C PRO A 115 1.61 -4.62 7.82
N PHE A 116 1.05 -3.40 7.80
CA PHE A 116 1.81 -2.17 7.54
C PHE A 116 2.69 -1.71 8.70
N TYR A 117 2.50 -2.24 9.91
CA TYR A 117 3.41 -1.94 11.03
C TYR A 117 4.78 -2.63 10.90
N HIS A 118 4.88 -3.64 10.02
CA HIS A 118 6.13 -4.31 9.71
C HIS A 118 6.82 -3.61 8.52
N ILE A 119 8.15 -3.49 8.54
CA ILE A 119 8.91 -2.79 7.50
C ILE A 119 8.61 -3.31 6.09
N TYR A 120 8.38 -4.61 5.96
CA TYR A 120 8.00 -5.22 4.69
C TYR A 120 6.66 -4.67 4.17
N GLY A 121 5.61 -4.66 5.01
CA GLY A 121 4.31 -4.12 4.61
C GLY A 121 4.37 -2.63 4.33
N LEU A 122 5.11 -1.87 5.15
CA LEU A 122 5.29 -0.44 4.94
C LEU A 122 6.02 -0.12 3.63
N LEU A 123 7.16 -0.75 3.36
CA LEU A 123 7.93 -0.47 2.15
C LEU A 123 7.32 -1.11 0.91
N ARG A 124 7.11 -2.43 0.90
CA ARG A 124 6.67 -3.16 -0.29
C ARG A 124 5.22 -2.89 -0.65
N LEU A 125 4.31 -2.89 0.33
CA LEU A 125 2.87 -2.81 0.04
C LEU A 125 2.37 -1.38 -0.03
N LEU A 126 2.97 -0.44 0.69
CA LEU A 126 2.54 0.96 0.61
C LEU A 126 3.43 1.77 -0.33
N TYR A 127 4.71 1.93 -0.01
CA TYR A 127 5.55 2.89 -0.74
C TYR A 127 5.94 2.45 -2.15
N VAL A 128 6.27 1.17 -2.36
CA VAL A 128 6.60 0.67 -3.71
C VAL A 128 5.37 0.69 -4.60
N ILE A 129 4.22 0.22 -4.12
CA ILE A 129 2.95 0.27 -4.89
C ILE A 129 2.61 1.70 -5.31
N LEU A 130 2.75 2.67 -4.42
CA LEU A 130 2.52 4.08 -4.76
C LEU A 130 3.54 4.63 -5.77
N TYR A 131 4.77 4.13 -5.75
CA TYR A 131 5.82 4.53 -6.67
C TYR A 131 5.69 3.88 -8.05
N THR A 132 5.23 2.63 -8.12
CA THR A 132 5.04 1.88 -9.37
C THR A 132 3.65 2.01 -9.96
N GLU A 133 2.75 2.73 -9.28
CA GLU A 133 1.36 2.95 -9.69
C GLU A 133 0.54 1.66 -9.81
N TYR A 134 0.94 0.61 -9.07
CA TYR A 134 0.17 -0.63 -8.99
C TYR A 134 -1.10 -0.45 -8.15
N HIS A 135 -2.09 -1.31 -8.39
CA HIS A 135 -3.28 -1.38 -7.54
C HIS A 135 -3.05 -2.36 -6.39
N LEU A 136 -3.31 -1.94 -5.15
CA LEU A 136 -3.25 -2.84 -3.98
C LEU A 136 -4.65 -3.14 -3.44
N ILE A 137 -5.00 -4.42 -3.40
CA ILE A 137 -6.07 -4.94 -2.54
C ILE A 137 -5.44 -5.45 -1.25
N LYS A 138 -5.80 -4.82 -0.13
CA LYS A 138 -5.33 -5.20 1.20
C LYS A 138 -6.41 -5.97 1.96
N MET A 139 -6.12 -7.20 2.35
CA MET A 139 -6.96 -7.97 3.26
C MET A 139 -6.57 -7.69 4.71
N GLN A 140 -7.56 -7.59 5.61
CA GLN A 140 -7.30 -7.44 7.04
C GLN A 140 -6.69 -8.69 7.67
N LYS A 141 -7.15 -9.86 7.21
CA LYS A 141 -6.70 -11.17 7.64
C LYS A 141 -6.68 -12.09 6.41
N PHE A 142 -5.75 -13.02 6.39
CA PHE A 142 -5.74 -14.06 5.35
C PHE A 142 -6.89 -15.05 5.60
N GLU A 143 -7.72 -15.23 4.60
CA GLU A 143 -8.80 -16.22 4.53
C GLU A 143 -8.76 -16.80 3.13
N LEU A 144 -8.53 -18.11 3.01
CA LEU A 144 -8.19 -18.75 1.74
C LEU A 144 -9.27 -18.56 0.68
N GLU A 145 -10.53 -18.83 1.01
CA GLU A 145 -11.66 -18.73 0.08
C GLU A 145 -11.82 -17.30 -0.46
N LYS A 146 -11.74 -16.30 0.42
CA LYS A 146 -11.79 -14.89 0.03
C LYS A 146 -10.59 -14.48 -0.79
N TRP A 147 -9.40 -14.97 -0.45
CA TRP A 147 -8.18 -14.71 -1.20
C TRP A 147 -8.31 -15.27 -2.63
N SER A 148 -8.75 -16.52 -2.79
CA SER A 148 -8.99 -17.14 -4.09
C SER A 148 -10.06 -16.39 -4.90
N ALA A 149 -11.16 -16.00 -4.25
CA ALA A 149 -12.20 -15.19 -4.89
C ALA A 149 -11.66 -13.84 -5.36
N TYR A 150 -10.82 -13.15 -4.57
CA TYR A 150 -10.19 -11.89 -5.00
C TYR A 150 -9.21 -12.10 -6.15
N VAL A 151 -8.41 -13.16 -6.12
CA VAL A 151 -7.50 -13.51 -7.21
C VAL A 151 -8.26 -13.64 -8.53
N GLN A 152 -9.39 -14.35 -8.52
CA GLN A 152 -10.21 -14.55 -9.71
C GLN A 152 -10.96 -13.28 -10.15
N ASN A 153 -11.67 -12.63 -9.21
CA ASN A 153 -12.56 -11.51 -9.53
C ASN A 153 -11.82 -10.23 -9.94
N HIS A 154 -10.64 -10.00 -9.35
CA HIS A 154 -9.84 -8.80 -9.62
C HIS A 154 -8.64 -9.06 -10.52
N ARG A 155 -8.51 -10.29 -11.06
CA ARG A 155 -7.39 -10.70 -11.92
C ARG A 155 -6.04 -10.29 -11.31
N ILE A 156 -5.83 -10.68 -10.06
CA ILE A 156 -4.62 -10.34 -9.32
C ILE A 156 -3.40 -10.87 -10.09
N THR A 157 -2.46 -9.98 -10.39
CA THR A 157 -1.22 -10.31 -11.08
C THR A 157 -0.30 -11.13 -10.18
N PHE A 158 -0.07 -10.64 -8.96
CA PHE A 158 0.78 -11.31 -8.00
C PHE A 158 0.35 -11.01 -6.56
N SER A 159 0.71 -11.90 -5.65
CA SER A 159 0.40 -11.77 -4.22
C SER A 159 1.63 -12.00 -3.37
N TYR A 160 1.84 -11.13 -2.38
CA TYR A 160 2.86 -11.33 -1.37
C TYR A 160 2.33 -12.24 -0.26
N VAL A 161 2.88 -13.44 -0.20
CA VAL A 161 2.51 -14.49 0.76
C VAL A 161 3.68 -14.87 1.64
N VAL A 162 3.38 -15.32 2.86
CA VAL A 162 4.38 -15.85 3.80
C VAL A 162 4.50 -17.37 3.64
N PRO A 163 5.64 -18.00 3.98
CA PRO A 163 5.84 -19.43 3.78
C PRO A 163 4.74 -20.34 4.35
N PRO A 164 4.17 -20.08 5.55
CA PRO A 164 3.04 -20.87 6.06
C PRO A 164 1.80 -20.85 5.16
N VAL A 165 1.54 -19.74 4.46
CA VAL A 165 0.42 -19.62 3.53
C VAL A 165 0.67 -20.44 2.28
N VAL A 166 1.89 -20.44 1.75
CA VAL A 166 2.28 -21.30 0.62
C VAL A 166 2.07 -22.77 0.97
N LEU A 167 2.49 -23.20 2.17
CA LEU A 167 2.26 -24.57 2.64
C LEU A 167 0.77 -24.90 2.82
N HIS A 168 -0.04 -23.93 3.23
CA HIS A 168 -1.48 -24.13 3.33
C HIS A 168 -2.13 -24.28 1.95
N LEU A 169 -1.71 -23.46 0.98
CA LEU A 169 -2.15 -23.53 -0.41
C LEU A 169 -1.81 -24.88 -1.05
N THR A 170 -0.59 -25.39 -0.85
CA THR A 170 -0.21 -26.69 -1.43
C THR A 170 -1.07 -27.82 -0.90
N LYS A 171 -1.39 -27.84 0.40
CA LYS A 171 -2.29 -28.85 0.98
C LYS A 171 -3.71 -28.76 0.42
N TYR A 172 -4.22 -27.55 0.20
CA TYR A 172 -5.55 -27.35 -0.36
C TYR A 172 -5.62 -27.78 -1.84
N LEU A 173 -4.63 -27.38 -2.65
CA LEU A 173 -4.55 -27.72 -4.08
C LEU A 173 -4.31 -29.22 -4.34
N ILE A 174 -3.70 -29.95 -3.38
CA ILE A 174 -3.52 -31.40 -3.49
C ILE A 174 -4.82 -32.16 -3.20
N VAL A 175 -5.71 -31.60 -2.37
CA VAL A 175 -7.00 -32.21 -2.01
C VAL A 175 -8.05 -31.95 -3.09
N ASP A 176 -7.97 -30.81 -3.79
CA ASP A 176 -8.93 -30.42 -4.83
C ASP A 176 -8.42 -30.76 -6.24
N LYS A 177 -8.21 -32.06 -6.52
CA LYS A 177 -8.01 -32.58 -7.88
C LYS A 177 -9.35 -32.73 -8.62
N THR A 178 -10.11 -31.65 -8.78
CA THR A 178 -11.24 -31.61 -9.73
C THR A 178 -11.65 -30.17 -10.02
N ILE A 179 -10.98 -29.55 -10.99
CA ILE A 179 -11.60 -28.57 -11.89
C ILE A 179 -11.13 -28.93 -13.31
#